data_AF-A0A1R3VPF0-F1
#
_entry.id   AF-A0A1R3VPF0-F1
#
_cell.length_a   1.000
_cell.length_b   1.000
_cell.length_c   1.000
_cell.angle_alpha   90.00
_cell.angle_beta   90.00
_cell.angle_gamma   90.00
#
_symmetry.space_group_name_H-M   'P 1'
#
loop_
_entity.id
_entity.type
_entity.pdbx_description
1 polymer ?
#
loop_
_entity_poly.entity_id
_entity_poly.type
_entity_poly.pdbx_seq_one_letter_code
_entity_poly.pdbx_strand_id
1 'polypeptide(L)'
;MRRRVALASVMIGVLVLSGCAPAADPAWRTPAWSPSAVLETVLPEPVDPAGVSGLVGHRLRNDDVGVQARFALLPGHGPVVDAFNEAVAAFVRGTIDARARAVAIGYTPHAHAPGSGLNARGCVPGSTSRSGLELLADPAIGPAGGAGALVVCDIVAASGSFLGERVRAVTGGPDGVTSDSSSTLYVDTATGEVVDATALWMPDAARAIAADVIEELRRRAGSLSLAPAAEDEGAIALVQAALAGSVPSPEGMIVTLAPGFTAEVLVGLGVAPTAAPMPIAVRPGSADQLLTDTGVRLLAASGQQYSGPARGGAGFDRTDCTLLPCVALTYDDGPSRLTPGILDALQAHGAAATFFVQGKNMRSYADVARRAVAEGNLVENHSWNHPNLSTLTGVEVSRQLGDTNAAILEATGAQATAFRPPYGEYSAAVLAAAGMPAILWDVDVRDWAGLSDGDLIAQAVAQPRPGSIVLQHDVHENTARTVGAVYEGLQDRGFSLVTVPQLFTGGFPSSGAWRSAR
;
A
#
# COMPACT_ATOMS: atom_id res chain seq x y z
N MET A 1 91.14 6.28 -4.77
CA MET A 1 90.92 5.67 -3.44
C MET A 1 89.74 6.25 -2.64
N ARG A 2 89.32 7.53 -2.81
CA ARG A 2 88.24 8.14 -1.99
C ARG A 2 86.79 7.71 -2.30
N ARG A 3 86.48 7.12 -3.47
CA ARG A 3 85.12 6.65 -3.83
C ARG A 3 84.76 5.25 -3.32
N ARG A 4 85.74 4.43 -2.91
CA ARG A 4 85.48 3.06 -2.41
C ARG A 4 85.21 2.99 -0.90
N VAL A 5 85.58 4.03 -0.15
CA VAL A 5 85.34 4.10 1.31
C VAL A 5 83.91 4.58 1.63
N ALA A 6 83.34 5.46 0.80
CA ALA A 6 81.97 5.96 1.00
C ALA A 6 80.89 4.88 0.81
N LEU A 7 81.09 3.91 -0.10
CA LEU A 7 80.13 2.84 -0.34
C LEU A 7 80.11 1.79 0.80
N ALA A 8 81.26 1.56 1.45
CA ALA A 8 81.36 0.63 2.57
C ALA A 8 80.69 1.19 3.84
N SER A 9 80.78 2.50 4.08
CA SER A 9 80.14 3.15 5.21
C SER A 9 78.60 3.19 5.10
N VAL A 10 78.04 3.25 3.88
CA VAL A 10 76.59 3.22 3.66
C VAL A 10 76.02 1.80 3.81
N MET A 11 76.73 0.76 3.36
CA MET A 11 76.29 -0.63 3.57
C MET A 11 76.33 -1.05 5.04
N ILE A 12 77.32 -0.59 5.81
CA ILE A 12 77.41 -0.89 7.25
C ILE A 12 76.32 -0.14 8.03
N GLY A 13 75.96 1.08 7.64
CA GLY A 13 74.84 1.83 8.26
C GLY A 13 73.47 1.18 8.04
N VAL A 14 73.23 0.58 6.87
CA VAL A 14 71.96 -0.12 6.56
C VAL A 14 71.86 -1.49 7.26
N LEU A 15 72.99 -2.16 7.51
CA LEU A 15 73.04 -3.43 8.25
C LEU A 15 72.92 -3.25 9.79
N VAL A 16 73.26 -2.08 10.34
CA VAL A 16 73.12 -1.83 11.79
C VAL A 16 71.70 -1.38 12.17
N LEU A 17 70.93 -0.82 11.23
CA LEU A 17 69.52 -0.45 11.47
C LEU A 17 68.53 -1.62 11.32
N SER A 18 68.92 -2.72 10.68
CA SER A 18 68.12 -3.94 10.60
C SER A 18 68.24 -4.84 11.84
N GLY A 19 69.18 -4.55 12.74
CA GLY A 19 69.40 -5.29 14.00
C GLY A 19 68.54 -4.84 15.19
N CYS A 20 67.68 -3.83 15.03
CA CYS A 20 66.79 -3.34 16.09
C CYS A 20 65.33 -3.78 15.90
N ALA A 21 65.01 -4.59 14.87
CA ALA A 21 63.71 -5.23 14.81
C ALA A 21 63.68 -6.35 15.87
N PRO A 22 62.83 -6.27 16.92
CA PRO A 22 62.68 -7.38 17.85
C PRO A 22 62.35 -8.64 17.07
N ALA A 23 62.88 -9.79 17.51
CA ALA A 23 62.54 -11.07 16.91
C ALA A 23 61.01 -11.20 16.87
N ALA A 24 60.45 -11.51 15.69
CA ALA A 24 59.02 -11.74 15.57
C ALA A 24 58.63 -12.83 16.57
N ASP A 25 57.84 -12.47 17.57
CA ASP A 25 57.40 -13.40 18.61
C ASP A 25 56.56 -14.49 17.93
N PRO A 26 57.03 -15.75 17.88
CA PRO A 26 56.28 -16.82 17.23
C PRO A 26 54.99 -17.17 17.99
N ALA A 27 54.82 -16.66 19.21
CA ALA A 27 53.58 -16.74 19.97
C ALA A 27 52.63 -15.57 19.67
N TRP A 28 53.06 -14.54 18.94
CA TRP A 28 52.18 -13.45 18.53
C TRP A 28 51.11 -14.00 17.61
N ARG A 29 49.87 -13.93 18.09
CA ARG A 29 48.69 -14.13 17.26
C ARG A 29 48.09 -12.76 17.00
N THR A 30 47.55 -12.57 15.81
CA THR A 30 46.64 -11.45 15.56
C THR A 30 45.57 -11.46 16.66
N PRO A 31 45.28 -10.32 17.31
CA PRO A 31 44.18 -10.25 18.26
C PRO A 31 42.91 -10.83 17.63
N ALA A 32 42.23 -11.71 18.36
CA ALA A 32 40.90 -12.15 17.98
C ALA A 32 39.94 -11.00 18.28
N TRP A 33 39.54 -10.28 17.24
CA TRP A 33 38.57 -9.19 17.36
C TRP A 33 37.16 -9.77 17.36
N SER A 34 36.34 -9.39 18.34
CA SER A 34 34.90 -9.63 18.26
C SER A 34 34.35 -8.81 17.09
N PRO A 35 33.67 -9.44 16.10
CA PRO A 35 33.07 -8.68 15.01
C PRO A 35 31.86 -7.91 15.57
N SER A 36 31.90 -6.58 15.59
CA SER A 36 30.81 -5.77 16.17
C SER A 36 29.64 -5.51 15.21
N ALA A 37 29.83 -5.69 13.90
CA ALA A 37 28.75 -5.78 12.90
C ALA A 37 29.20 -6.70 11.74
N VAL A 38 28.27 -7.39 11.06
CA VAL A 38 28.58 -8.04 9.77
C VAL A 38 28.23 -7.05 8.68
N LEU A 39 29.22 -6.69 7.88
CA LEU A 39 28.97 -6.21 6.53
C LEU A 39 28.40 -7.38 5.74
N GLU A 40 27.08 -7.36 5.51
CA GLU A 40 26.45 -8.34 4.65
C GLU A 40 26.73 -8.03 3.20
N THR A 41 26.58 -9.05 2.35
CA THR A 41 26.79 -8.91 0.90
C THR A 41 25.50 -9.05 0.11
N VAL A 42 24.38 -9.38 0.77
CA VAL A 42 23.08 -9.62 0.13
C VAL A 42 22.01 -8.87 0.91
N LEU A 43 21.21 -8.06 0.21
CA LEU A 43 20.03 -7.42 0.78
C LEU A 43 18.92 -8.46 0.94
N PRO A 44 18.11 -8.41 2.00
CA PRO A 44 16.91 -9.22 2.08
C PRO A 44 16.00 -8.90 0.89
N GLU A 45 15.53 -9.94 0.21
CA GLU A 45 14.59 -9.77 -0.89
C GLU A 45 13.25 -9.22 -0.37
N PRO A 46 12.58 -8.32 -1.12
CA PRO A 46 11.24 -7.87 -0.77
C PRO A 46 10.25 -9.04 -0.66
N VAL A 47 9.30 -8.94 0.25
CA VAL A 47 8.23 -9.92 0.40
C VAL A 47 7.29 -9.82 -0.79
N ASP A 48 6.94 -10.96 -1.40
CA ASP A 48 5.90 -11.00 -2.44
C ASP A 48 4.54 -10.61 -1.83
N PRO A 49 3.95 -9.46 -2.24
CA PRO A 49 2.67 -9.00 -1.69
C PRO A 49 1.53 -10.01 -1.92
N ALA A 50 1.60 -10.83 -2.97
CA ALA A 50 0.59 -11.86 -3.25
C ALA A 50 0.58 -12.97 -2.17
N GLY A 51 1.69 -13.16 -1.47
CA GLY A 51 1.81 -14.10 -0.34
C GLY A 51 1.39 -13.51 1.01
N VAL A 52 1.16 -12.20 1.10
CA VAL A 52 0.75 -11.54 2.33
C VAL A 52 -0.77 -11.50 2.42
N SER A 53 -1.31 -12.37 3.27
CA SER A 53 -2.75 -12.49 3.46
C SER A 53 -3.40 -11.16 3.81
N GLY A 54 -4.41 -10.77 3.04
CA GLY A 54 -5.32 -9.68 3.35
C GLY A 54 -4.94 -8.31 2.79
N LEU A 55 -3.72 -8.10 2.27
CA LEU A 55 -3.32 -6.80 1.72
C LEU A 55 -4.24 -6.34 0.58
N VAL A 56 -4.62 -5.07 0.63
CA VAL A 56 -5.45 -4.41 -0.38
C VAL A 56 -4.57 -3.57 -1.29
N GLY A 57 -4.35 -4.05 -2.50
CA GLY A 57 -3.54 -3.34 -3.49
C GLY A 57 -4.31 -2.21 -4.16
N HIS A 58 -3.69 -1.04 -4.27
CA HIS A 58 -4.22 0.11 -4.99
C HIS A 58 -3.34 0.50 -6.18
N ARG A 59 -3.98 1.08 -7.20
CA ARG A 59 -3.33 1.72 -8.34
C ARG A 59 -4.11 2.97 -8.72
N LEU A 60 -3.38 4.02 -9.03
CA LEU A 60 -3.89 5.33 -9.44
C LEU A 60 -3.09 5.81 -10.64
N ARG A 61 -3.77 6.34 -11.64
CA ARG A 61 -3.16 7.02 -12.80
C ARG A 61 -3.97 8.26 -13.11
N ASN A 62 -3.31 9.40 -13.24
CA ASN A 62 -3.90 10.66 -13.68
C ASN A 62 -2.94 11.32 -14.69
N ASP A 63 -3.34 11.32 -15.96
CA ASP A 63 -2.49 11.81 -17.06
C ASP A 63 -2.46 13.35 -17.12
N ASP A 64 -3.53 14.02 -16.67
CA ASP A 64 -3.61 15.49 -16.66
C ASP A 64 -2.59 16.09 -15.70
N VAL A 65 -2.46 15.51 -14.49
CA VAL A 65 -1.47 15.90 -13.48
C VAL A 65 -0.11 15.25 -13.76
N GLY A 66 -0.09 14.13 -14.49
CA GLY A 66 1.11 13.33 -14.76
C GLY A 66 1.56 12.57 -13.53
N VAL A 67 0.65 11.83 -12.89
CA VAL A 67 0.93 11.00 -11.70
C VAL A 67 0.50 9.56 -11.90
N GLN A 68 1.34 8.63 -11.46
CA GLN A 68 0.99 7.23 -11.27
C GLN A 68 1.38 6.76 -9.87
N ALA A 69 0.53 5.99 -9.20
CA ALA A 69 0.84 5.50 -7.86
C ALA A 69 0.40 4.05 -7.72
N ARG A 70 1.23 3.26 -7.05
CA ARG A 70 0.93 1.91 -6.56
C ARG A 70 1.35 1.83 -5.09
N PHE A 71 0.43 1.35 -4.27
CA PHE A 71 0.58 1.24 -2.82
C PHE A 71 -0.30 0.10 -2.31
N ALA A 72 0.00 -0.45 -1.15
CA ALA A 72 -0.87 -1.40 -0.46
C ALA A 72 -1.48 -0.76 0.78
N LEU A 73 -2.59 -1.32 1.26
CA LEU A 73 -3.21 -0.96 2.53
C LEU A 73 -3.57 -2.23 3.29
N LEU A 74 -3.67 -2.12 4.61
CA LEU A 74 -4.25 -3.17 5.45
C LEU A 74 -5.78 -3.23 5.24
N PRO A 75 -6.39 -4.43 5.26
CA PRO A 75 -7.82 -4.60 5.05
C PRO A 75 -8.64 -4.11 6.25
N GLY A 76 -9.91 -3.75 5.98
CA GLY A 76 -10.85 -3.30 6.99
C GLY A 76 -10.72 -1.82 7.37
N HIS A 77 -11.24 -1.50 8.56
CA HIS A 77 -11.19 -0.18 9.18
C HIS A 77 -11.11 -0.31 10.71
N GLY A 78 -10.69 0.75 11.39
CA GLY A 78 -10.56 0.81 12.85
C GLY A 78 -9.17 1.28 13.29
N PRO A 79 -8.99 1.66 14.56
CA PRO A 79 -7.81 2.39 15.02
C PRO A 79 -6.48 1.66 14.79
N VAL A 80 -6.48 0.32 14.78
CA VAL A 80 -5.29 -0.50 14.52
C VAL A 80 -4.83 -0.43 13.07
N VAL A 81 -5.77 -0.31 12.13
CA VAL A 81 -5.53 -0.35 10.68
C VAL A 81 -5.47 1.07 10.10
N ASP A 82 -6.33 1.95 10.58
CA ASP A 82 -6.55 3.29 10.02
C ASP A 82 -5.29 4.15 10.12
N ALA A 83 -4.54 4.09 11.24
CA ALA A 83 -3.34 4.90 11.40
C ALA A 83 -2.27 4.58 10.34
N PHE A 84 -2.06 3.30 10.03
CA PHE A 84 -1.11 2.87 9.00
C PHE A 84 -1.61 3.27 7.61
N ASN A 85 -2.87 2.97 7.32
CA ASN A 85 -3.48 3.28 6.03
C ASN A 85 -3.49 4.79 5.75
N GLU A 86 -3.73 5.61 6.77
CA GLU A 86 -3.65 7.07 6.67
C GLU A 86 -2.23 7.57 6.43
N ALA A 87 -1.23 6.98 7.08
CA ALA A 87 0.18 7.34 6.86
C ALA A 87 0.62 7.06 5.40
N VAL A 88 0.26 5.88 4.86
CA VAL A 88 0.53 5.53 3.45
C VAL A 88 -0.24 6.47 2.51
N ALA A 89 -1.53 6.67 2.75
CA ALA A 89 -2.36 7.57 1.93
C ALA A 89 -1.86 9.02 1.97
N ALA A 90 -1.37 9.51 3.11
CA ALA A 90 -0.81 10.84 3.26
C ALA A 90 0.47 11.01 2.43
N PHE A 91 1.34 10.00 2.37
CA PHE A 91 2.53 10.01 1.52
C PHE A 91 2.16 10.12 0.02
N VAL A 92 1.19 9.30 -0.41
CA VAL A 92 0.68 9.32 -1.79
C VAL A 92 0.06 10.68 -2.13
N ARG A 93 -0.79 11.21 -1.25
CA ARG A 93 -1.41 12.53 -1.40
C ARG A 93 -0.39 13.66 -1.46
N GLY A 94 0.62 13.65 -0.58
CA GLY A 94 1.69 14.63 -0.60
C GLY A 94 2.42 14.69 -1.94
N THR A 95 2.65 13.53 -2.56
CA THR A 95 3.26 13.42 -3.89
C THR A 95 2.36 14.00 -4.98
N ILE A 96 1.07 13.61 -4.97
CA ILE A 96 0.07 14.11 -5.92
C ILE A 96 -0.05 15.63 -5.80
N ASP A 97 -0.21 16.16 -4.58
CA ASP A 97 -0.41 17.58 -4.33
C ASP A 97 0.82 18.41 -4.73
N ALA A 98 2.02 17.90 -4.47
CA ALA A 98 3.26 18.54 -4.93
C ALA A 98 3.30 18.62 -6.45
N ARG A 99 2.92 17.54 -7.15
CA ARG A 99 2.87 17.53 -8.61
C ARG A 99 1.76 18.44 -9.15
N ALA A 100 0.55 18.36 -8.60
CA ALA A 100 -0.59 19.20 -8.99
C ALA A 100 -0.26 20.69 -8.88
N ARG A 101 0.41 21.10 -7.79
CA ARG A 101 0.92 22.47 -7.63
C ARG A 101 1.97 22.83 -8.67
N ALA A 102 2.90 21.93 -8.96
CA ALA A 102 3.98 22.18 -9.93
C ALA A 102 3.45 22.37 -11.37
N VAL A 103 2.33 21.73 -11.74
CA VAL A 103 1.71 21.88 -13.06
C VAL A 103 0.49 22.81 -13.09
N ALA A 104 0.09 23.37 -11.94
CA ALA A 104 -1.10 24.20 -11.78
C ALA A 104 -2.41 23.54 -12.26
N ILE A 105 -2.53 22.22 -12.09
CA ILE A 105 -3.73 21.44 -12.43
C ILE A 105 -4.26 20.80 -11.15
N GLY A 106 -5.53 21.02 -10.84
CA GLY A 106 -6.19 20.42 -9.68
C GLY A 106 -6.33 18.90 -9.84
N TYR A 107 -6.04 18.15 -8.78
CA TYR A 107 -6.23 16.71 -8.80
C TYR A 107 -7.72 16.35 -8.69
N THR A 108 -8.19 15.50 -9.59
CA THR A 108 -9.46 14.77 -9.44
C THR A 108 -9.25 13.31 -9.85
N PRO A 109 -9.88 12.35 -9.16
CA PRO A 109 -9.85 10.95 -9.59
C PRO A 109 -10.35 10.80 -11.03
N HIS A 110 -9.60 10.06 -11.84
CA HIS A 110 -9.83 9.88 -13.27
C HIS A 110 -9.93 8.38 -13.58
N ALA A 111 -10.92 7.99 -14.40
CA ALA A 111 -11.04 6.63 -14.94
C ALA A 111 -10.76 6.62 -16.44
N HIS A 112 -10.05 5.61 -16.92
CA HIS A 112 -9.48 5.58 -18.26
C HIS A 112 -10.37 4.86 -19.27
N ALA A 113 -9.95 4.78 -20.54
CA ALA A 113 -10.64 4.01 -21.56
C ALA A 113 -10.57 2.50 -21.27
N PRO A 114 -11.54 1.68 -21.71
CA PRO A 114 -11.42 0.22 -21.67
C PRO A 114 -10.17 -0.26 -22.42
N GLY A 115 -9.46 -1.24 -21.86
CA GLY A 115 -8.16 -1.73 -22.33
C GLY A 115 -6.94 -0.97 -21.80
N SER A 116 -7.06 -0.21 -20.72
CA SER A 116 -5.97 0.61 -20.16
C SER A 116 -4.99 -0.15 -19.28
N GLY A 117 -5.27 -1.39 -18.90
CA GLY A 117 -4.36 -2.29 -18.20
C GLY A 117 -4.13 -1.94 -16.73
N LEU A 118 -5.11 -1.34 -16.04
CA LEU A 118 -4.97 -0.91 -14.64
C LEU A 118 -5.34 -1.97 -13.59
N ASN A 119 -5.59 -3.21 -14.01
CA ASN A 119 -5.94 -4.34 -13.13
C ASN A 119 -4.83 -4.73 -12.14
N ALA A 120 -3.56 -4.65 -12.56
CA ALA A 120 -2.44 -4.97 -11.69
C ALA A 120 -2.27 -3.87 -10.63
N ARG A 121 -2.60 -4.17 -9.38
CA ARG A 121 -2.61 -3.24 -8.22
C ARG A 121 -1.61 -3.64 -7.16
N GLY A 122 -1.38 -2.77 -6.18
CA GLY A 122 -0.47 -3.03 -5.06
C GLY A 122 1.00 -2.92 -5.44
N CYS A 123 1.87 -3.24 -4.48
CA CYS A 123 3.31 -3.14 -4.61
C CYS A 123 3.88 -4.01 -5.74
N VAL A 124 4.99 -3.55 -6.30
CA VAL A 124 5.76 -4.28 -7.32
C VAL A 124 7.09 -4.64 -6.67
N PRO A 125 7.36 -5.93 -6.40
CA PRO A 125 8.57 -6.36 -5.72
C PRO A 125 9.85 -5.78 -6.34
N GLY A 126 10.70 -5.21 -5.50
CA GLY A 126 11.98 -4.59 -5.85
C GLY A 126 11.86 -3.20 -6.48
N SER A 127 10.65 -2.66 -6.63
CA SER A 127 10.45 -1.38 -7.32
C SER A 127 11.11 -0.21 -6.58
N THR A 128 11.13 -0.22 -5.25
CA THR A 128 11.73 0.87 -4.47
C THR A 128 13.26 0.91 -4.56
N SER A 129 13.89 -0.19 -5.00
CA SER A 129 15.35 -0.30 -5.17
C SER A 129 15.86 0.02 -6.58
N ARG A 130 14.97 0.14 -7.58
CA ARG A 130 15.34 0.49 -8.97
C ARG A 130 15.82 1.94 -9.08
N SER A 131 16.58 2.28 -10.11
CA SER A 131 16.96 3.69 -10.31
C SER A 131 15.72 4.54 -10.65
N GLY A 132 15.73 5.82 -10.26
CA GLY A 132 14.59 6.71 -10.51
C GLY A 132 14.29 6.89 -12.01
N LEU A 133 15.32 6.88 -12.86
CA LEU A 133 15.16 6.96 -14.32
C LEU A 133 14.52 5.69 -14.91
N GLU A 134 14.90 4.50 -14.43
CA GLU A 134 14.26 3.25 -14.83
C GLU A 134 12.78 3.21 -14.42
N LEU A 135 12.44 3.75 -13.25
CA LEU A 135 11.05 3.83 -12.78
C LEU A 135 10.22 4.81 -13.63
N LEU A 136 10.76 5.99 -13.92
CA LEU A 136 10.10 7.00 -14.75
C LEU A 136 9.85 6.48 -16.16
N ALA A 137 10.79 5.73 -16.75
CA ALA A 137 10.69 5.20 -18.11
C ALA A 137 9.83 3.92 -18.23
N ASP A 138 9.44 3.30 -17.11
CA ASP A 138 8.71 2.03 -17.13
C ASP A 138 7.23 2.26 -17.50
N PRO A 139 6.73 1.69 -18.61
CA PRO A 139 5.35 1.91 -19.06
C PRO A 139 4.29 1.30 -18.12
N ALA A 140 4.66 0.36 -17.25
CA ALA A 140 3.74 -0.29 -16.33
C ALA A 140 3.55 0.46 -15.00
N ILE A 141 4.53 1.26 -14.57
CA ILE A 141 4.53 1.93 -13.26
C ILE A 141 4.84 3.43 -13.32
N GLY A 142 5.59 3.88 -14.32
CA GLY A 142 5.95 5.28 -14.53
C GLY A 142 4.82 6.10 -15.17
N PRO A 143 4.87 7.44 -15.05
CA PRO A 143 3.85 8.32 -15.61
C PRO A 143 3.84 8.24 -17.15
N ALA A 144 2.68 8.51 -17.75
CA ALA A 144 2.55 8.54 -19.19
C ALA A 144 3.57 9.49 -19.84
N GLY A 145 4.31 9.00 -20.84
CA GLY A 145 5.35 9.78 -21.53
C GLY A 145 6.68 9.89 -20.77
N GLY A 146 6.82 9.22 -19.62
CA GLY A 146 8.07 9.15 -18.86
C GLY A 146 8.45 10.43 -18.10
N ALA A 147 7.51 11.37 -17.97
CA ALA A 147 7.70 12.61 -17.23
C ALA A 147 6.52 12.86 -16.29
N GLY A 148 6.81 13.14 -15.02
CA GLY A 148 5.78 13.29 -13.99
C GLY A 148 6.28 12.87 -12.62
N ALA A 149 5.34 12.48 -11.77
CA ALA A 149 5.63 11.87 -10.48
C ALA A 149 5.08 10.44 -10.42
N LEU A 150 5.81 9.54 -9.80
CA LEU A 150 5.33 8.19 -9.49
C LEU A 150 5.48 7.86 -8.01
N VAL A 151 4.58 7.04 -7.49
CA VAL A 151 4.74 6.36 -6.20
C VAL A 151 4.79 4.86 -6.43
N VAL A 152 5.82 4.22 -5.92
CA VAL A 152 5.98 2.76 -5.89
C VAL A 152 6.14 2.30 -4.45
N CYS A 153 5.91 1.01 -4.22
CA CYS A 153 6.09 0.42 -2.91
C CYS A 153 6.65 -0.99 -2.96
N ASP A 154 7.25 -1.38 -1.84
CA ASP A 154 7.69 -2.74 -1.52
C ASP A 154 7.20 -3.12 -0.12
N ILE A 155 6.73 -4.36 0.03
CA ILE A 155 6.52 -4.94 1.35
C ILE A 155 7.89 -5.43 1.83
N VAL A 156 8.44 -4.72 2.83
CA VAL A 156 9.78 -5.00 3.36
C VAL A 156 9.75 -5.95 4.56
N ALA A 157 8.58 -6.11 5.20
CA ALA A 157 8.37 -7.09 6.25
C ALA A 157 6.91 -7.53 6.30
N ALA A 158 6.70 -8.82 6.53
CA ALA A 158 5.39 -9.39 6.87
C ALA A 158 5.66 -10.59 7.78
N SER A 159 5.80 -10.35 9.09
CA SER A 159 6.20 -11.40 10.04
C SER A 159 5.60 -11.16 11.42
N GLY A 160 5.04 -12.21 12.03
CA GLY A 160 4.24 -12.08 13.25
C GLY A 160 3.10 -11.08 13.03
N SER A 161 2.89 -10.16 13.98
CA SER A 161 1.92 -9.07 13.85
C SER A 161 2.43 -7.88 13.03
N PHE A 162 3.69 -7.87 12.60
CA PHE A 162 4.28 -6.71 11.93
C PHE A 162 4.10 -6.76 10.42
N LEU A 163 3.69 -5.62 9.87
CA LEU A 163 3.78 -5.31 8.44
C LEU A 163 4.72 -4.11 8.27
N GLY A 164 5.62 -4.19 7.29
CA GLY A 164 6.46 -3.09 6.86
C GLY A 164 6.24 -2.79 5.37
N GLU A 165 5.90 -1.55 5.05
CA GLU A 165 5.78 -1.07 3.67
C GLU A 165 6.73 0.10 3.45
N ARG A 166 7.58 -0.02 2.44
CA ARG A 166 8.36 1.10 1.93
C ARG A 166 7.59 1.72 0.78
N VAL A 167 7.27 3.00 0.90
CA VAL A 167 6.75 3.83 -0.19
C VAL A 167 7.84 4.77 -0.68
N ARG A 168 7.97 4.91 -1.99
CA ARG A 168 8.96 5.80 -2.63
C ARG A 168 8.30 6.63 -3.72
N ALA A 169 8.52 7.94 -3.66
CA ALA A 169 8.09 8.90 -4.65
C ALA A 169 9.29 9.35 -5.50
N VAL A 170 9.16 9.26 -6.82
CA VAL A 170 10.14 9.76 -7.77
C VAL A 170 9.47 10.74 -8.71
N THR A 171 10.01 11.95 -8.81
CA THR A 171 9.58 12.97 -9.78
C THR A 171 10.71 13.26 -10.73
N GLY A 172 10.41 13.38 -12.01
CA GLY A 172 11.41 13.70 -13.02
C GLY A 172 10.89 13.57 -14.44
N GLY A 173 11.82 13.43 -15.37
CA GLY A 173 11.55 13.24 -16.79
C GLY A 173 12.79 12.71 -17.52
N PRO A 174 12.79 12.79 -18.87
CA PRO A 174 13.92 12.34 -19.70
C PRO A 174 15.26 12.99 -19.34
N ASP A 175 15.23 14.23 -18.82
CA ASP A 175 16.43 15.01 -18.48
C ASP A 175 17.03 14.64 -17.11
N GLY A 176 16.31 13.87 -16.28
CA GLY A 176 16.77 13.56 -14.93
C GLY A 176 15.66 13.38 -13.90
N VAL A 177 16.06 12.88 -12.74
CA VAL A 177 15.26 12.87 -11.52
C VAL A 177 15.38 14.24 -10.84
N THR A 178 14.25 14.88 -10.55
CA THR A 178 14.20 16.19 -9.87
C THR A 178 13.87 16.07 -8.39
N SER A 179 13.21 14.97 -7.98
CA SER A 179 12.95 14.65 -6.58
C SER A 179 12.88 13.13 -6.41
N ASP A 180 13.43 12.65 -5.31
CA ASP A 180 13.43 11.23 -4.93
C ASP A 180 13.33 11.16 -3.41
N SER A 181 12.24 10.61 -2.90
CA SER A 181 11.99 10.49 -1.47
C SER A 181 11.36 9.15 -1.15
N SER A 182 11.66 8.61 0.02
CA SER A 182 11.06 7.37 0.49
C SER A 182 10.73 7.44 1.97
N SER A 183 9.75 6.63 2.37
CA SER A 183 9.40 6.39 3.76
C SER A 183 9.22 4.89 3.93
N THR A 184 9.83 4.32 4.97
CA THR A 184 9.60 2.94 5.38
C THR A 184 8.76 2.97 6.65
N LEU A 185 7.52 2.49 6.55
CA LEU A 185 6.55 2.49 7.63
C LEU A 185 6.37 1.07 8.15
N TYR A 186 6.34 0.91 9.47
CA TYR A 186 6.02 -0.33 10.15
C TYR A 186 4.77 -0.16 10.99
N VAL A 187 3.94 -1.20 11.03
CA VAL A 187 2.78 -1.29 11.91
C VAL A 187 2.79 -2.61 12.65
N ASP A 188 2.60 -2.54 13.97
CA ASP A 188 2.27 -3.70 14.80
C ASP A 188 0.76 -3.86 14.82
N THR A 189 0.23 -4.80 14.03
CA THR A 189 -1.22 -5.02 13.92
C THR A 189 -1.85 -5.60 15.20
N ALA A 190 -1.06 -5.98 16.21
CA ALA A 190 -1.58 -6.36 17.51
C ALA A 190 -1.91 -5.15 18.40
N THR A 191 -1.19 -4.03 18.21
CA THR A 191 -1.32 -2.82 19.07
C THR A 191 -1.87 -1.61 18.32
N GLY A 192 -1.75 -1.58 16.99
CA GLY A 192 -2.03 -0.41 16.16
C GLY A 192 -0.91 0.63 16.16
N GLU A 193 0.23 0.33 16.77
CA GLU A 193 1.39 1.22 16.78
C GLU A 193 1.98 1.32 15.37
N VAL A 194 2.15 2.55 14.88
CA VAL A 194 2.76 2.85 13.58
C VAL A 194 4.00 3.69 13.80
N VAL A 195 5.12 3.27 13.20
CA VAL A 195 6.40 3.96 13.30
C VAL A 195 7.07 4.02 11.93
N ASP A 196 7.80 5.10 11.68
CA ASP A 196 8.77 5.09 10.59
C ASP A 196 10.04 4.30 11.01
N ALA A 197 10.82 3.87 10.03
CA ALA A 197 12.02 3.08 10.29
C ALA A 197 13.09 3.80 11.13
N THR A 198 13.11 5.14 11.17
CA THR A 198 14.07 5.87 12.03
C THR A 198 13.67 5.79 13.50
N ALA A 199 12.37 5.76 13.80
CA ALA A 199 11.84 5.61 15.16
C ALA A 199 12.04 4.19 15.76
N LEU A 200 12.52 3.23 14.97
CA LEU A 200 12.95 1.91 15.48
C LEU A 200 14.25 1.98 16.28
N TRP A 201 15.01 3.07 16.16
CA TRP A 201 16.35 3.20 16.71
C TRP A 201 16.39 4.19 17.88
N MET A 202 17.26 3.89 18.84
CA MET A 202 17.61 4.83 19.90
C MET A 202 18.39 6.02 19.32
N PRO A 203 18.34 7.23 19.92
CA PRO A 203 18.99 8.42 19.39
C PRO A 203 20.50 8.27 19.11
N ASP A 204 21.21 7.48 19.91
CA ASP A 204 22.65 7.24 19.77
C ASP A 204 23.01 6.09 18.81
N ALA A 205 22.02 5.43 18.20
CA ALA A 205 22.25 4.25 17.37
C ALA A 205 23.15 4.55 16.16
N ALA A 206 22.94 5.67 15.47
CA ALA A 206 23.75 6.04 14.31
C ALA A 206 25.22 6.23 14.67
N ARG A 207 25.50 6.80 15.85
CA ARG A 207 26.86 6.98 16.38
C ARG A 207 27.54 5.65 16.65
N ALA A 208 26.84 4.73 17.33
CA ALA A 208 27.37 3.40 17.61
C ALA A 208 27.64 2.59 16.33
N ILE A 209 26.67 2.59 15.39
CA ILE A 209 26.81 1.88 14.10
C ILE A 209 27.94 2.50 13.27
N ALA A 210 28.06 3.82 13.20
CA ALA A 210 29.14 4.48 12.46
C ALA A 210 30.52 4.08 13.01
N ALA A 211 30.68 4.05 14.33
CA ALA A 211 31.93 3.62 14.97
C ALA A 211 32.29 2.17 14.57
N ASP A 212 31.32 1.26 14.59
CA ASP A 212 31.52 -0.14 14.20
C ASP A 212 31.87 -0.30 12.71
N VAL A 213 31.19 0.43 11.82
CA VAL A 213 31.46 0.40 10.38
C VAL A 213 32.86 0.95 10.07
N ILE A 214 33.23 2.08 10.68
CA ILE A 214 34.56 2.66 10.51
C ILE A 214 35.63 1.68 10.98
N GLU A 215 35.45 1.08 12.16
CA GLU A 215 36.42 0.15 12.72
C GLU A 215 36.58 -1.12 11.87
N GLU A 216 35.48 -1.66 11.33
CA GLU A 216 35.52 -2.79 10.41
C GLU A 216 36.24 -2.46 9.10
N LEU A 217 35.91 -1.32 8.46
CA LEU A 217 36.58 -0.88 7.23
C LEU A 217 38.08 -0.60 7.46
N ARG A 218 38.41 0.00 8.61
CA ARG A 218 39.78 0.27 9.04
C ARG A 218 40.58 -1.01 9.24
N ARG A 219 39.98 -2.05 9.82
CA ARG A 219 40.59 -3.39 9.95
C ARG A 219 40.78 -4.06 8.60
N ARG A 220 39.80 -3.98 7.69
CA ARG A 220 39.92 -4.48 6.31
C ARG A 220 41.03 -3.79 5.53
N ALA A 221 41.28 -2.52 5.81
CA ALA A 221 42.40 -1.76 5.25
C ALA A 221 43.77 -2.12 5.86
N GLY A 222 43.82 -3.07 6.80
CA GLY A 222 45.06 -3.56 7.42
C GLY A 222 45.55 -2.73 8.61
N SER A 223 44.71 -1.88 9.21
CA SER A 223 45.09 -1.17 10.43
C SER A 223 45.28 -2.14 11.59
N LEU A 224 46.40 -1.99 12.30
CA LEU A 224 46.74 -2.80 13.48
C LEU A 224 46.56 -2.03 14.81
N SER A 225 46.05 -0.80 14.75
CA SER A 225 45.95 0.03 15.95
C SER A 225 44.79 -0.42 16.84
N LEU A 226 45.10 -0.60 18.11
CA LEU A 226 44.15 -1.01 19.16
C LEU A 226 43.34 0.18 19.71
N ALA A 227 43.73 1.41 19.38
CA ALA A 227 42.97 2.59 19.80
C ALA A 227 41.67 2.67 19.00
N PRO A 228 40.52 2.93 19.65
CA PRO A 228 39.26 3.12 18.95
C PRO A 228 39.40 4.23 17.90
N ALA A 229 38.70 4.08 16.77
CA ALA A 229 38.62 5.14 15.78
C ALA A 229 37.99 6.40 16.42
N ALA A 230 38.49 7.58 16.05
CA ALA A 230 37.84 8.82 16.42
C ALA A 230 36.44 8.88 15.79
N GLU A 231 35.51 9.53 16.48
CA GLU A 231 34.19 9.80 15.92
C GLU A 231 34.30 10.70 14.69
N ASP A 232 33.42 10.46 13.71
CA ASP A 232 33.35 11.23 12.47
C ASP A 232 31.89 11.63 12.23
N GLU A 233 31.59 12.92 12.41
CA GLU A 233 30.23 13.46 12.28
C GLU A 233 29.65 13.29 10.86
N GLY A 234 30.50 13.26 9.83
CA GLY A 234 30.07 13.00 8.46
C GLY A 234 29.62 11.55 8.27
N ALA A 235 30.39 10.60 8.80
CA ALA A 235 30.02 9.19 8.80
C ALA A 235 28.74 8.93 9.62
N ILE A 236 28.61 9.58 10.79
CA ILE A 236 27.40 9.50 11.63
C ILE A 236 26.18 10.01 10.85
N ALA A 237 26.29 11.14 10.16
CA ALA A 237 25.19 11.68 9.35
C ALA A 237 24.77 10.74 8.21
N LEU A 238 25.74 10.06 7.56
CA LEU A 238 25.46 9.07 6.52
C LEU A 238 24.73 7.83 7.08
N VAL A 239 25.14 7.35 8.26
CA VAL A 239 24.43 6.24 8.95
C VAL A 239 23.04 6.68 9.38
N GLN A 240 22.90 7.87 9.98
CA GLN A 240 21.62 8.42 10.41
C GLN A 240 20.62 8.48 9.26
N ALA A 241 21.04 8.88 8.07
CA ALA A 241 20.20 8.89 6.87
C ALA A 241 19.77 7.47 6.45
N ALA A 242 20.67 6.49 6.58
CA ALA A 242 20.40 5.10 6.21
C ALA A 242 19.43 4.38 7.15
N LEU A 243 19.27 4.83 8.40
CA LEU A 243 18.31 4.23 9.35
C LEU A 243 16.87 4.28 8.82
N ALA A 244 16.52 5.26 7.98
CA ALA A 244 15.20 5.37 7.35
C ALA A 244 14.89 4.21 6.36
N GLY A 245 15.91 3.47 5.94
CA GLY A 245 15.83 2.30 5.07
C GLY A 245 15.95 0.97 5.80
N SER A 246 15.85 0.94 7.13
CA SER A 246 16.08 -0.27 7.92
C SER A 246 15.06 -1.37 7.60
N VAL A 247 15.52 -2.62 7.51
CA VAL A 247 14.69 -3.81 7.25
C VAL A 247 15.05 -4.93 8.23
N PRO A 248 14.08 -5.58 8.92
CA PRO A 248 14.38 -6.70 9.80
C PRO A 248 14.71 -7.96 9.01
N SER A 249 15.66 -8.75 9.50
CA SER A 249 16.00 -10.08 8.98
C SER A 249 16.30 -11.04 10.15
N PRO A 250 16.27 -12.36 9.93
CA PRO A 250 16.73 -13.33 10.93
C PRO A 250 18.17 -13.09 11.41
N GLU A 251 19.02 -12.49 10.56
CA GLU A 251 20.44 -12.20 10.82
C GLU A 251 20.65 -10.90 11.61
N GLY A 252 19.65 -10.02 11.66
CA GLY A 252 19.71 -8.73 12.34
C GLY A 252 18.86 -7.64 11.68
N MET A 253 18.98 -6.41 12.17
CA MET A 253 18.39 -5.25 11.51
C MET A 253 19.33 -4.76 10.41
N ILE A 254 18.89 -4.81 9.15
CA ILE A 254 19.67 -4.43 7.98
C ILE A 254 19.57 -2.94 7.74
N VAL A 255 20.71 -2.25 7.72
CA VAL A 255 20.85 -0.83 7.36
C VAL A 255 21.69 -0.73 6.09
N THR A 256 21.19 -0.07 5.05
CA THR A 256 21.90 0.04 3.77
C THR A 256 22.48 1.43 3.60
N LEU A 257 23.80 1.54 3.66
CA LEU A 257 24.49 2.80 3.38
C LEU A 257 24.50 3.05 1.88
N ALA A 258 24.23 4.30 1.49
CA ALA A 258 24.41 4.73 0.12
C ALA A 258 25.90 4.70 -0.28
N PRO A 259 26.21 4.67 -1.60
CA PRO A 259 27.57 4.94 -2.07
C PRO A 259 28.10 6.27 -1.53
N GLY A 260 29.40 6.33 -1.27
CA GLY A 260 30.11 7.51 -0.79
C GLY A 260 30.41 7.50 0.71
N PHE A 261 30.16 6.40 1.43
CA PHE A 261 30.55 6.28 2.83
C PHE A 261 32.06 6.41 2.99
N THR A 262 32.48 7.30 3.88
CA THR A 262 33.89 7.61 4.17
C THR A 262 34.02 8.17 5.60
N ALA A 263 35.24 8.20 6.11
CA ALA A 263 35.60 8.85 7.37
C ALA A 263 37.05 9.33 7.31
N GLU A 264 37.43 10.33 8.11
CA GLU A 264 38.78 10.92 8.10
C GLU A 264 39.88 9.87 8.30
N VAL A 265 39.69 8.94 9.24
CA VAL A 265 40.63 7.84 9.50
C VAL A 265 40.77 6.88 8.32
N LEU A 266 39.69 6.66 7.55
CA LEU A 266 39.69 5.78 6.38
C LEU A 266 40.45 6.45 5.22
N VAL A 267 40.25 7.75 5.02
CA VAL A 267 41.02 8.55 4.06
C VAL A 267 42.51 8.52 4.40
N GLY A 268 42.86 8.65 5.69
CA GLY A 268 44.25 8.55 6.16
C GLY A 268 44.90 7.19 5.90
N LEU A 269 44.11 6.12 5.74
CA LEU A 269 44.56 4.78 5.38
C LEU A 269 44.51 4.50 3.86
N GLY A 270 44.13 5.49 3.04
CA GLY A 270 43.99 5.34 1.60
C GLY A 270 42.76 4.54 1.17
N VAL A 271 41.76 4.39 2.04
CA VAL A 271 40.48 3.75 1.70
C VAL A 271 39.61 4.75 0.93
N ALA A 272 39.24 4.40 -0.30
CA ALA A 272 38.34 5.22 -1.10
C ALA A 272 36.90 5.18 -0.54
N PRO A 273 36.09 6.23 -0.75
CA PRO A 273 34.66 6.19 -0.45
C PRO A 273 33.98 4.99 -1.14
N THR A 274 32.95 4.42 -0.49
CA THR A 274 32.25 3.25 -1.05
C THR A 274 31.64 3.54 -2.42
N ALA A 275 31.86 2.65 -3.40
CA ALA A 275 31.36 2.84 -4.77
C ALA A 275 29.95 2.30 -4.99
N ALA A 276 29.46 1.44 -4.11
CA ALA A 276 28.18 0.75 -4.19
C ALA A 276 27.44 0.82 -2.84
N PRO A 277 26.10 0.62 -2.83
CA PRO A 277 25.36 0.49 -1.60
C PRO A 277 25.94 -0.63 -0.73
N MET A 278 26.01 -0.39 0.58
CA MET A 278 26.66 -1.29 1.53
C MET A 278 25.67 -1.69 2.63
N PRO A 279 25.08 -2.90 2.57
CA PRO A 279 24.22 -3.40 3.63
C PRO A 279 25.03 -3.80 4.86
N ILE A 280 24.52 -3.44 6.03
CA ILE A 280 25.10 -3.74 7.34
C ILE A 280 24.03 -4.45 8.16
N ALA A 281 24.36 -5.63 8.68
CA ALA A 281 23.52 -6.30 9.66
C ALA A 281 23.93 -5.89 11.08
N VAL A 282 23.03 -5.17 11.76
CA VAL A 282 23.10 -4.97 13.20
C VAL A 282 22.53 -6.21 13.87
N ARG A 283 23.43 -7.11 14.29
CA ARG A 283 23.05 -8.41 14.86
C ARG A 283 22.17 -8.26 16.10
N PRO A 284 21.28 -9.23 16.40
CA PRO A 284 20.37 -9.16 17.54
C PRO A 284 21.02 -8.74 18.86
N GLY A 285 22.15 -9.34 19.25
CA GLY A 285 22.80 -9.02 20.52
C GLY A 285 23.33 -7.57 20.63
N SER A 286 23.70 -6.93 19.51
CA SER A 286 24.03 -5.49 19.49
C SER A 286 22.77 -4.64 19.33
N ALA A 287 21.79 -5.13 18.54
CA ALA A 287 20.54 -4.45 18.25
C ALA A 287 19.70 -4.22 19.52
N ASP A 288 19.73 -5.13 20.49
CA ASP A 288 19.01 -5.01 21.77
C ASP A 288 19.32 -3.72 22.55
N GLN A 289 20.50 -3.11 22.33
CA GLN A 289 20.91 -1.86 22.99
C GLN A 289 20.70 -0.61 22.11
N LEU A 290 20.50 -0.80 20.80
CA LEU A 290 20.44 0.26 19.80
C LEU A 290 19.02 0.47 19.25
N LEU A 291 18.13 -0.50 19.45
CA LEU A 291 16.73 -0.44 19.04
C LEU A 291 15.85 0.05 20.19
N THR A 292 14.74 0.70 19.82
CA THR A 292 13.63 0.94 20.74
C THR A 292 12.90 -0.37 21.05
N ASP A 293 12.01 -0.37 22.04
CA ASP A 293 11.18 -1.55 22.35
C ASP A 293 10.44 -2.08 21.12
N THR A 294 9.96 -1.18 20.25
CA THR A 294 9.27 -1.53 19.01
C THR A 294 10.21 -2.12 17.98
N GLY A 295 11.44 -1.59 17.85
CA GLY A 295 12.48 -2.19 17.03
C GLY A 295 12.86 -3.61 17.48
N VAL A 296 13.01 -3.84 18.78
CA VAL A 296 13.31 -5.18 19.34
C VAL A 296 12.19 -6.17 19.04
N ARG A 297 10.91 -5.78 19.24
CA ARG A 297 9.76 -6.65 18.91
C ARG A 297 9.69 -6.97 17.41
N LEU A 298 9.92 -5.98 16.54
CA LEU A 298 9.95 -6.16 15.09
C LEU A 298 11.04 -7.15 14.69
N LEU A 299 12.26 -7.01 15.23
CA LEU A 299 13.36 -7.92 14.94
C LEU A 299 13.07 -9.35 15.43
N ALA A 300 12.53 -9.49 16.63
CA ALA A 300 12.14 -10.79 17.19
C ALA A 300 11.01 -11.49 16.39
N ALA A 301 10.15 -10.71 15.72
CA ALA A 301 9.11 -11.22 14.84
C ALA A 301 9.64 -11.70 13.48
N SER A 302 10.85 -11.31 13.07
CA SER A 302 11.40 -11.63 11.76
C SER A 302 11.44 -13.14 11.48
N GLY A 303 10.97 -13.54 10.30
CA GLY A 303 10.88 -14.94 9.88
C GLY A 303 9.69 -15.73 10.44
N GLN A 304 8.90 -15.14 11.35
CA GLN A 304 7.64 -15.75 11.79
C GLN A 304 6.56 -15.62 10.72
N GLN A 305 5.61 -16.57 10.68
CA GLN A 305 4.45 -16.47 9.80
C GLN A 305 3.65 -15.20 10.12
N TYR A 306 3.31 -14.43 9.09
CA TYR A 306 2.47 -13.24 9.25
C TYR A 306 1.08 -13.61 9.78
N SER A 307 0.63 -12.88 10.80
CA SER A 307 -0.63 -13.08 11.51
C SER A 307 -1.47 -11.80 11.58
N GLY A 308 -1.29 -10.88 10.63
CA GLY A 308 -2.07 -9.65 10.54
C GLY A 308 -3.54 -9.88 10.17
N PRO A 309 -4.33 -8.79 10.04
CA PRO A 309 -5.76 -8.87 9.81
C PRO A 309 -6.07 -9.60 8.48
N ALA A 310 -6.96 -10.58 8.56
CA ALA A 310 -7.50 -11.24 7.38
C ALA A 310 -8.51 -10.31 6.68
N ARG A 311 -8.53 -10.35 5.36
CA ARG A 311 -9.55 -9.63 4.59
C ARG A 311 -10.87 -10.37 4.66
N GLY A 312 -11.91 -9.69 5.15
CA GLY A 312 -13.29 -10.16 5.02
C GLY A 312 -13.76 -9.99 3.58
N GLY A 313 -14.40 -8.86 3.31
CA GLY A 313 -14.82 -8.45 1.97
C GLY A 313 -14.61 -6.95 1.74
N ALA A 314 -14.57 -6.55 0.47
CA ALA A 314 -14.10 -5.23 0.07
C ALA A 314 -14.97 -4.06 0.57
N GLY A 315 -16.21 -4.33 0.98
CA GLY A 315 -17.07 -3.30 1.55
C GLY A 315 -16.73 -2.94 3.00
N PHE A 316 -15.93 -3.76 3.68
CA PHE A 316 -15.35 -3.41 4.99
C PHE A 316 -14.07 -2.60 4.87
N ASP A 317 -13.41 -2.60 3.71
CA ASP A 317 -12.18 -1.86 3.48
C ASP A 317 -12.48 -0.36 3.41
N ARG A 318 -11.64 0.48 4.02
CA ARG A 318 -11.73 1.92 3.82
C ARG A 318 -11.18 2.28 2.43
N THR A 319 -12.08 2.69 1.52
CA THR A 319 -11.70 3.20 0.20
C THR A 319 -11.92 4.71 0.12
N ASP A 320 -10.86 5.45 -0.16
CA ASP A 320 -10.92 6.91 -0.31
C ASP A 320 -11.28 7.30 -1.75
N CYS A 321 -12.57 7.53 -2.01
CA CYS A 321 -13.08 7.91 -3.33
C CYS A 321 -12.79 9.37 -3.75
N THR A 322 -12.12 10.14 -2.89
CA THR A 322 -11.55 11.45 -3.26
C THR A 322 -10.12 11.30 -3.80
N LEU A 323 -9.45 10.18 -3.50
CA LEU A 323 -8.16 9.80 -4.04
C LEU A 323 -8.30 8.83 -5.22
N LEU A 324 -9.14 7.81 -5.10
CA LEU A 324 -9.30 6.75 -6.11
C LEU A 324 -10.56 6.97 -6.95
N PRO A 325 -10.55 6.63 -8.25
CA PRO A 325 -11.78 6.65 -9.04
C PRO A 325 -12.68 5.51 -8.56
N CYS A 326 -13.80 5.83 -7.91
CA CYS A 326 -14.75 4.84 -7.42
C CYS A 326 -16.01 4.77 -8.29
N VAL A 327 -16.63 3.60 -8.33
CA VAL A 327 -17.96 3.36 -8.91
C VAL A 327 -18.74 2.42 -7.99
N ALA A 328 -20.02 2.72 -7.76
CA ALA A 328 -20.89 1.82 -6.99
C ALA A 328 -21.69 0.93 -7.92
N LEU A 329 -21.51 -0.39 -7.75
CA LEU A 329 -22.31 -1.40 -8.43
C LEU A 329 -23.55 -1.68 -7.60
N THR A 330 -24.73 -1.63 -8.22
CA THR A 330 -25.99 -1.83 -7.52
C THR A 330 -26.89 -2.83 -8.23
N TYR A 331 -27.59 -3.65 -7.46
CA TYR A 331 -28.44 -4.73 -7.97
C TYR A 331 -29.85 -4.62 -7.39
N ASP A 332 -30.85 -4.54 -8.25
CA ASP A 332 -32.26 -4.43 -7.88
C ASP A 332 -33.00 -5.77 -8.02
N ASP A 333 -34.16 -5.85 -7.37
CA ASP A 333 -35.18 -6.91 -7.43
C ASP A 333 -34.92 -8.22 -6.67
N GLY A 334 -33.68 -8.45 -6.25
CA GLY A 334 -33.28 -9.61 -5.47
C GLY A 334 -33.85 -9.69 -4.05
N PRO A 335 -33.33 -10.64 -3.25
CA PRO A 335 -32.38 -11.66 -3.67
C PRO A 335 -33.07 -12.73 -4.54
N SER A 336 -32.28 -13.47 -5.30
CA SER A 336 -32.73 -14.52 -6.22
C SER A 336 -31.79 -15.72 -6.21
N ARG A 337 -32.11 -16.76 -7.01
CA ARG A 337 -31.20 -17.91 -7.20
C ARG A 337 -29.86 -17.54 -7.87
N LEU A 338 -29.75 -16.35 -8.47
CA LEU A 338 -28.57 -15.89 -9.19
C LEU A 338 -27.64 -15.04 -8.31
N THR A 339 -28.17 -14.42 -7.26
CA THR A 339 -27.40 -13.57 -6.32
C THR A 339 -26.15 -14.26 -5.78
N PRO A 340 -26.14 -15.56 -5.40
CA PRO A 340 -24.92 -16.21 -4.91
C PRO A 340 -23.74 -16.17 -5.91
N GLY A 341 -23.99 -16.35 -7.21
CA GLY A 341 -22.93 -16.30 -8.22
C GLY A 341 -22.36 -14.89 -8.42
N ILE A 342 -23.18 -13.87 -8.18
CA ILE A 342 -22.74 -12.46 -8.18
C ILE A 342 -21.86 -12.18 -6.95
N LEU A 343 -22.24 -12.69 -5.77
CA LEU A 343 -21.42 -12.59 -4.56
C LEU A 343 -20.06 -13.28 -4.73
N ASP A 344 -20.03 -14.47 -5.35
CA ASP A 344 -18.78 -15.18 -5.67
C ASP A 344 -17.87 -14.33 -6.56
N ALA A 345 -18.43 -13.69 -7.60
CA ALA A 345 -17.68 -12.79 -8.47
C ALA A 345 -17.16 -11.56 -7.71
N LEU A 346 -17.98 -10.93 -6.85
CA LEU A 346 -17.54 -9.77 -6.07
C LEU A 346 -16.34 -10.13 -5.18
N GLN A 347 -16.39 -11.27 -4.50
CA GLN A 347 -15.28 -11.74 -3.67
C GLN A 347 -14.02 -12.01 -4.50
N ALA A 348 -14.14 -12.70 -5.64
CA ALA A 348 -13.02 -13.03 -6.52
C ALA A 348 -12.31 -11.79 -7.08
N HIS A 349 -13.05 -10.71 -7.29
CA HIS A 349 -12.52 -9.44 -7.80
C HIS A 349 -12.15 -8.45 -6.69
N GLY A 350 -12.30 -8.81 -5.41
CA GLY A 350 -12.06 -7.89 -4.28
C GLY A 350 -12.92 -6.63 -4.38
N ALA A 351 -14.18 -6.82 -4.77
CA ALA A 351 -15.17 -5.78 -5.05
C ALA A 351 -16.33 -5.85 -4.05
N ALA A 352 -17.09 -4.76 -3.93
CA ALA A 352 -18.30 -4.69 -3.13
C ALA A 352 -19.45 -4.06 -3.91
N ALA A 353 -20.68 -4.37 -3.51
CA ALA A 353 -21.89 -3.87 -4.13
C ALA A 353 -22.99 -3.52 -3.11
N THR A 354 -24.03 -2.85 -3.58
CA THR A 354 -25.25 -2.58 -2.82
C THR A 354 -26.45 -3.22 -3.50
N PHE A 355 -27.14 -4.11 -2.79
CA PHE A 355 -28.31 -4.84 -3.26
C PHE A 355 -29.58 -4.16 -2.74
N PHE A 356 -30.41 -3.62 -3.63
CA PHE A 356 -31.74 -3.11 -3.29
C PHE A 356 -32.75 -4.24 -3.46
N VAL A 357 -33.18 -4.81 -2.33
CA VAL A 357 -33.96 -6.05 -2.30
C VAL A 357 -35.46 -5.82 -2.13
N GLN A 358 -36.26 -6.68 -2.74
CA GLN A 358 -37.70 -6.73 -2.49
C GLN A 358 -38.00 -7.52 -1.21
N GLY A 359 -38.75 -6.92 -0.28
CA GLY A 359 -39.06 -7.53 1.02
C GLY A 359 -39.70 -8.92 0.92
N LYS A 360 -40.57 -9.14 -0.08
CA LYS A 360 -41.25 -10.44 -0.30
C LYS A 360 -40.28 -11.61 -0.55
N ASN A 361 -39.06 -11.34 -1.03
CA ASN A 361 -38.06 -12.36 -1.37
C ASN A 361 -37.21 -12.77 -0.17
N MET A 362 -37.10 -11.91 0.85
CA MET A 362 -36.15 -12.06 1.96
C MET A 362 -36.32 -13.37 2.73
N ARG A 363 -37.56 -13.82 2.94
CA ARG A 363 -37.81 -15.08 3.65
C ARG A 363 -37.25 -16.30 2.92
N SER A 364 -37.30 -16.31 1.60
CA SER A 364 -36.83 -17.44 0.77
C SER A 364 -35.32 -17.45 0.58
N TYR A 365 -34.66 -16.31 0.77
CA TYR A 365 -33.23 -16.11 0.51
C TYR A 365 -32.51 -15.46 1.70
N ALA A 366 -32.96 -15.75 2.92
CA ALA A 366 -32.43 -15.13 4.13
C ALA A 366 -30.94 -15.46 4.36
N ASP A 367 -30.53 -16.67 3.99
CA ASP A 367 -29.13 -17.12 4.01
C ASP A 367 -28.26 -16.35 3.01
N VAL A 368 -28.77 -16.11 1.80
CA VAL A 368 -28.07 -15.34 0.76
C VAL A 368 -27.92 -13.87 1.19
N ALA A 369 -28.96 -13.25 1.74
CA ALA A 369 -28.87 -11.87 2.23
C ALA A 369 -27.88 -11.75 3.41
N ARG A 370 -27.88 -12.72 4.33
CA ARG A 370 -26.92 -12.77 5.44
C ARG A 370 -25.49 -12.95 4.93
N ARG A 371 -25.29 -13.80 3.93
CA ARG A 371 -24.01 -13.99 3.25
C ARG A 371 -23.53 -12.67 2.63
N ALA A 372 -24.39 -11.96 1.91
CA ALA A 372 -24.04 -10.67 1.30
C ALA A 372 -23.47 -9.68 2.34
N VAL A 373 -24.14 -9.51 3.47
CA VAL A 373 -23.68 -8.65 4.58
C VAL A 373 -22.38 -9.16 5.21
N ALA A 374 -22.26 -10.48 5.45
CA ALA A 374 -21.04 -11.07 6.01
C ALA A 374 -19.81 -10.92 5.10
N GLU A 375 -20.02 -10.81 3.79
CA GLU A 375 -18.99 -10.55 2.78
C GLU A 375 -18.80 -9.04 2.49
N GLY A 376 -19.35 -8.17 3.33
CA GLY A 376 -19.16 -6.72 3.25
C GLY A 376 -20.05 -6.01 2.22
N ASN A 377 -20.95 -6.70 1.54
CA ASN A 377 -21.94 -6.06 0.67
C ASN A 377 -23.07 -5.44 1.49
N LEU A 378 -23.79 -4.49 0.89
CA LEU A 378 -24.96 -3.88 1.53
C LEU A 378 -26.26 -4.45 1.01
N VAL A 379 -27.24 -4.57 1.89
CA VAL A 379 -28.61 -4.98 1.58
C VAL A 379 -29.54 -3.85 2.01
N GLU A 380 -30.18 -3.20 1.05
CA GLU A 380 -31.00 -2.00 1.21
C GLU A 380 -32.40 -2.19 0.60
N ASN A 381 -33.30 -1.24 0.82
CA ASN A 381 -34.72 -1.44 0.58
C ASN A 381 -35.16 -1.14 -0.87
N HIS A 382 -35.89 -2.06 -1.51
CA HIS A 382 -36.53 -1.86 -2.82
C HIS A 382 -38.04 -2.10 -2.82
N SER A 383 -38.72 -1.66 -1.76
CA SER A 383 -40.13 -1.93 -1.45
C SER A 383 -40.47 -3.41 -1.23
N TRP A 384 -41.71 -3.71 -0.85
CA TRP A 384 -42.12 -5.08 -0.55
C TRP A 384 -42.33 -5.91 -1.81
N ASN A 385 -43.08 -5.37 -2.77
CA ASN A 385 -43.47 -6.08 -3.99
C ASN A 385 -43.41 -5.25 -5.27
N HIS A 386 -42.55 -4.22 -5.30
CA HIS A 386 -42.22 -3.42 -6.47
C HIS A 386 -43.38 -2.58 -7.09
N PRO A 387 -44.29 -1.97 -6.30
CA PRO A 387 -45.25 -1.03 -6.85
C PRO A 387 -44.60 0.32 -7.17
N ASN A 388 -45.19 1.09 -8.08
CA ASN A 388 -44.85 2.51 -8.21
C ASN A 388 -45.29 3.25 -6.94
N LEU A 389 -44.33 3.67 -6.09
CA LEU A 389 -44.63 4.29 -4.80
C LEU A 389 -45.35 5.64 -4.94
N SER A 390 -45.14 6.35 -6.05
CA SER A 390 -45.79 7.65 -6.31
C SER A 390 -47.29 7.55 -6.58
N THR A 391 -47.81 6.35 -6.84
CA THR A 391 -49.26 6.12 -7.01
C THR A 391 -49.95 5.70 -5.71
N LEU A 392 -49.22 5.54 -4.62
CA LEU A 392 -49.72 5.06 -3.33
C LEU A 392 -49.96 6.21 -2.35
N THR A 393 -50.79 5.96 -1.35
CA THR A 393 -50.93 6.83 -0.18
C THR A 393 -49.68 6.75 0.72
N GLY A 394 -49.43 7.78 1.53
CA GLY A 394 -48.29 7.78 2.46
C GLY A 394 -48.27 6.58 3.41
N VAL A 395 -49.43 6.11 3.87
CA VAL A 395 -49.57 4.91 4.71
C VAL A 395 -49.15 3.65 3.96
N GLU A 396 -49.55 3.52 2.70
CA GLU A 396 -49.17 2.38 1.85
C GLU A 396 -47.67 2.39 1.53
N VAL A 397 -47.08 3.56 1.28
CA VAL A 397 -45.63 3.72 1.11
C VAL A 397 -44.90 3.30 2.39
N SER A 398 -45.30 3.82 3.55
CA SER A 398 -44.68 3.44 4.83
C SER A 398 -44.83 1.95 5.12
N ARG A 399 -45.92 1.30 4.70
CA ARG A 399 -46.06 -0.16 4.80
C ARG A 399 -45.10 -0.91 3.88
N GLN A 400 -45.02 -0.52 2.61
CA GLN A 400 -44.10 -1.13 1.63
C GLN A 400 -42.65 -1.10 2.11
N LEU A 401 -42.22 0.05 2.65
CA LEU A 401 -40.86 0.23 3.12
C LEU A 401 -40.65 -0.40 4.51
N GLY A 402 -41.60 -0.23 5.44
CA GLY A 402 -41.52 -0.76 6.79
C GLY A 402 -41.49 -2.29 6.85
N ASP A 403 -42.37 -2.96 6.09
CA ASP A 403 -42.40 -4.43 6.02
C ASP A 403 -41.08 -4.97 5.43
N THR A 404 -40.50 -4.27 4.47
CA THR A 404 -39.21 -4.62 3.86
C THR A 404 -38.04 -4.39 4.81
N ASN A 405 -38.01 -3.26 5.53
CA ASN A 405 -37.01 -2.98 6.56
C ASN A 405 -37.02 -4.07 7.65
N ALA A 406 -38.21 -4.48 8.10
CA ALA A 406 -38.35 -5.54 9.09
C ALA A 406 -37.80 -6.88 8.57
N ALA A 407 -38.10 -7.23 7.32
CA ALA A 407 -37.60 -8.47 6.71
C ALA A 407 -36.07 -8.47 6.48
N ILE A 408 -35.47 -7.32 6.12
CA ILE A 408 -34.02 -7.16 6.01
C ILE A 408 -33.36 -7.35 7.39
N LEU A 409 -33.90 -6.68 8.42
CA LEU A 409 -33.40 -6.79 9.79
C LEU A 409 -33.51 -8.22 10.32
N GLU A 410 -34.64 -8.90 10.09
CA GLU A 410 -34.85 -10.29 10.51
C GLU A 410 -33.85 -11.25 9.84
N ALA A 411 -33.60 -11.11 8.54
CA ALA A 411 -32.74 -12.02 7.79
C ALA A 411 -31.24 -11.81 8.11
N THR A 412 -30.82 -10.54 8.20
CA THR A 412 -29.40 -10.13 8.17
C THR A 412 -28.89 -9.60 9.50
N GLY A 413 -29.77 -9.10 10.38
CA GLY A 413 -29.38 -8.32 11.56
C GLY A 413 -28.97 -6.88 11.27
N ALA A 414 -28.90 -6.46 10.00
CA ALA A 414 -28.58 -5.09 9.59
C ALA A 414 -29.86 -4.29 9.32
N GLN A 415 -29.83 -2.98 9.59
CA GLN A 415 -30.92 -2.08 9.25
C GLN A 415 -30.68 -1.50 7.86
N ALA A 416 -31.71 -1.51 7.01
CA ALA A 416 -31.70 -0.71 5.79
C ALA A 416 -31.74 0.78 6.19
N THR A 417 -30.84 1.56 5.59
CA THR A 417 -30.65 2.99 5.86
C THR A 417 -30.91 3.85 4.62
N ALA A 418 -31.15 3.22 3.48
CA ALA A 418 -31.54 3.83 2.24
C ALA A 418 -32.63 2.99 1.54
N PHE A 419 -33.29 3.60 0.56
CA PHE A 419 -34.16 2.85 -0.33
C PHE A 419 -33.95 3.27 -1.78
N ARG A 420 -34.27 2.38 -2.71
CA ARG A 420 -34.42 2.71 -4.12
C ARG A 420 -35.89 2.60 -4.49
N PRO A 421 -36.55 3.66 -4.98
CA PRO A 421 -37.93 3.57 -5.44
C PRO A 421 -38.01 2.70 -6.72
N PRO A 422 -38.94 1.73 -6.79
CA PRO A 422 -39.25 1.00 -8.01
C PRO A 422 -39.44 1.94 -9.20
N TYR A 423 -38.89 1.55 -10.37
CA TYR A 423 -38.90 2.33 -11.61
C TYR A 423 -38.20 3.70 -11.54
N GLY A 424 -37.54 4.03 -10.42
CA GLY A 424 -36.97 5.36 -10.19
C GLY A 424 -38.01 6.44 -9.89
N GLU A 425 -39.27 6.06 -9.65
CA GLU A 425 -40.40 6.97 -9.49
C GLU A 425 -40.60 7.37 -8.02
N TYR A 426 -40.47 8.66 -7.72
CA TYR A 426 -40.66 9.20 -6.37
C TYR A 426 -41.33 10.58 -6.38
N SER A 427 -41.86 10.97 -5.23
CA SER A 427 -42.41 12.30 -4.97
C SER A 427 -41.96 12.81 -3.61
N ALA A 428 -42.19 14.09 -3.32
CA ALA A 428 -41.93 14.66 -1.99
C ALA A 428 -42.69 13.89 -0.88
N ALA A 429 -43.90 13.41 -1.17
CA ALA A 429 -44.68 12.60 -0.24
C ALA A 429 -44.04 11.22 -0.01
N VAL A 430 -43.50 10.58 -1.05
CA VAL A 430 -42.76 9.31 -0.93
C VAL A 430 -41.51 9.50 -0.06
N LEU A 431 -40.71 10.53 -0.34
CA LEU A 431 -39.49 10.81 0.44
C LEU A 431 -39.81 11.08 1.92
N ALA A 432 -40.86 11.86 2.18
CA ALA A 432 -41.31 12.14 3.55
C ALA A 432 -41.81 10.88 4.27
N ALA A 433 -42.58 10.02 3.58
CA ALA A 433 -43.08 8.77 4.14
C ALA A 433 -41.98 7.71 4.35
N ALA A 434 -40.92 7.74 3.55
CA ALA A 434 -39.78 6.84 3.66
C ALA A 434 -38.86 7.19 4.84
N GLY A 435 -38.63 8.48 5.09
CA GLY A 435 -37.72 8.94 6.14
C GLY A 435 -36.25 8.53 5.95
N MET A 436 -35.88 8.13 4.73
CA MET A 436 -34.55 7.67 4.32
C MET A 436 -34.21 8.27 2.95
N PRO A 437 -32.92 8.42 2.58
CA PRO A 437 -32.52 8.85 1.25
C PRO A 437 -32.97 7.87 0.16
N ALA A 438 -33.42 8.40 -0.97
CA ALA A 438 -33.64 7.65 -2.19
C ALA A 438 -32.34 7.56 -2.99
N ILE A 439 -31.87 6.36 -3.28
CA ILE A 439 -30.67 6.10 -4.08
C ILE A 439 -31.12 5.62 -5.45
N LEU A 440 -30.86 6.44 -6.46
CA LEU A 440 -31.17 6.18 -7.86
C LEU A 440 -29.87 5.77 -8.57
N TRP A 441 -29.73 6.10 -9.85
CA TRP A 441 -28.58 5.82 -10.69
C TRP A 441 -28.43 6.91 -11.76
N ASP A 442 -27.21 7.09 -12.23
CA ASP A 442 -26.85 7.86 -13.42
C ASP A 442 -26.53 6.95 -14.62
N VAL A 443 -26.20 5.68 -14.37
CA VAL A 443 -25.92 4.67 -15.40
C VAL A 443 -26.95 3.53 -15.31
N ASP A 444 -27.77 3.38 -16.36
CA ASP A 444 -28.65 2.23 -16.56
C ASP A 444 -28.05 1.34 -17.65
N VAL A 445 -27.62 0.12 -17.29
CA VAL A 445 -27.00 -0.81 -18.26
C VAL A 445 -28.03 -1.54 -19.11
N ARG A 446 -29.33 -1.40 -18.79
CA ARG A 446 -30.46 -1.98 -19.52
C ARG A 446 -30.39 -3.49 -19.68
N ASP A 447 -29.89 -4.19 -18.66
CA ASP A 447 -29.83 -5.65 -18.60
C ASP A 447 -31.22 -6.30 -18.73
N TRP A 448 -32.26 -5.62 -18.27
CA TRP A 448 -33.67 -6.00 -18.44
C TRP A 448 -34.20 -5.90 -19.88
N ALA A 449 -33.48 -5.27 -20.81
CA ALA A 449 -33.96 -4.97 -22.16
C ALA A 449 -33.61 -6.03 -23.22
N GLY A 450 -33.04 -7.17 -22.84
CA GLY A 450 -32.70 -8.27 -23.76
C GLY A 450 -31.49 -8.00 -24.64
N LEU A 451 -30.53 -7.21 -24.14
CA LEU A 451 -29.25 -6.95 -24.81
C LEU A 451 -28.41 -8.22 -24.96
N SER A 452 -27.51 -8.24 -25.96
CA SER A 452 -26.45 -9.25 -26.04
C SER A 452 -25.46 -9.08 -24.89
N ASP A 453 -24.76 -10.16 -24.51
CA ASP A 453 -23.77 -10.12 -23.43
C ASP A 453 -22.65 -9.10 -23.73
N GLY A 454 -22.21 -9.02 -24.99
CA GLY A 454 -21.20 -8.05 -25.41
C GLY A 454 -21.67 -6.60 -25.29
N ASP A 455 -22.91 -6.31 -25.68
CA ASP A 455 -23.47 -4.95 -25.56
C ASP A 455 -23.70 -4.55 -24.10
N LEU A 456 -24.12 -5.50 -23.27
CA LEU A 456 -24.28 -5.29 -21.83
C LEU A 456 -22.95 -4.97 -21.16
N ILE A 457 -21.91 -5.77 -21.43
CA ILE A 457 -20.55 -5.54 -20.92
C ILE A 457 -20.03 -4.20 -21.41
N ALA A 458 -20.15 -3.90 -22.70
CA ALA A 458 -19.66 -2.64 -23.27
C ALA A 458 -20.34 -1.42 -22.62
N GLN A 459 -21.65 -1.48 -22.38
CA GLN A 459 -22.37 -0.40 -21.70
C GLN A 459 -21.96 -0.25 -20.23
N ALA A 460 -21.94 -1.36 -19.49
CA ALA A 460 -21.57 -1.38 -18.08
C ALA A 460 -20.11 -0.91 -17.85
N VAL A 461 -19.21 -1.23 -18.79
CA VAL A 461 -17.79 -0.87 -18.69
C VAL A 461 -17.52 0.53 -19.22
N ALA A 462 -18.19 1.03 -20.27
CA ALA A 462 -17.81 2.30 -20.90
C ALA A 462 -18.51 3.54 -20.33
N GLN A 463 -19.75 3.40 -19.84
CA GLN A 463 -20.55 4.55 -19.38
C GLN A 463 -20.09 5.15 -18.04
N PRO A 464 -19.69 4.37 -17.02
CA PRO A 464 -19.41 4.92 -15.70
C PRO A 464 -18.27 5.93 -15.67
N ARG A 465 -18.42 6.91 -14.78
CA ARG A 465 -17.42 7.92 -14.42
C ARG A 465 -17.14 7.84 -12.91
N PRO A 466 -16.03 8.40 -12.40
CA PRO A 466 -15.80 8.48 -10.96
C PRO A 466 -17.00 9.11 -10.23
N GLY A 467 -17.61 8.37 -9.31
CA GLY A 467 -18.83 8.78 -8.60
C GLY A 467 -20.15 8.26 -9.19
N SER A 468 -20.13 7.48 -10.26
CA SER A 468 -21.35 6.87 -10.81
C SER A 468 -21.92 5.78 -9.92
N ILE A 469 -23.25 5.63 -9.98
CA ILE A 469 -24.03 4.53 -9.41
C ILE A 469 -24.65 3.77 -10.57
N VAL A 470 -24.28 2.50 -10.72
CA VAL A 470 -24.67 1.65 -11.85
C VAL A 470 -25.85 0.78 -11.45
N LEU A 471 -26.99 0.93 -12.16
CA LEU A 471 -28.15 0.07 -12.01
C LEU A 471 -27.97 -1.22 -12.81
N GLN A 472 -28.16 -2.35 -12.12
CA GLN A 472 -28.28 -3.70 -12.64
C GLN A 472 -29.36 -4.46 -11.86
N HIS A 473 -29.70 -5.67 -12.27
CA HIS A 473 -30.70 -6.52 -11.61
C HIS A 473 -30.14 -7.93 -11.40
N ASP A 474 -30.15 -8.42 -10.14
CA ASP A 474 -29.66 -9.76 -9.80
C ASP A 474 -30.70 -10.86 -9.99
N VAL A 475 -31.74 -10.59 -10.79
CA VAL A 475 -32.78 -11.55 -11.20
C VAL A 475 -32.63 -12.00 -12.65
N HIS A 476 -31.67 -11.44 -13.39
CA HIS A 476 -31.45 -11.73 -14.80
C HIS A 476 -30.18 -12.58 -15.05
N GLU A 477 -30.35 -13.63 -15.86
CA GLU A 477 -29.27 -14.55 -16.22
C GLU A 477 -28.12 -13.89 -16.99
N ASN A 478 -28.40 -12.81 -17.75
CA ASN A 478 -27.36 -12.08 -18.49
C ASN A 478 -26.47 -11.32 -17.52
N THR A 479 -27.06 -10.62 -16.56
CA THR A 479 -26.31 -9.95 -15.50
C THR A 479 -25.41 -10.95 -14.79
N ALA A 480 -25.97 -12.05 -14.28
CA ALA A 480 -25.23 -13.04 -13.50
C ALA A 480 -24.06 -13.67 -14.26
N ARG A 481 -24.17 -13.92 -15.57
CA ARG A 481 -23.07 -14.50 -16.36
C ARG A 481 -22.04 -13.49 -16.85
N THR A 482 -22.38 -12.19 -16.91
CA THR A 482 -21.45 -11.16 -17.39
C THR A 482 -20.75 -10.36 -16.28
N VAL A 483 -21.19 -10.46 -15.02
CA VAL A 483 -20.66 -9.62 -13.92
C VAL A 483 -19.13 -9.65 -13.79
N GLY A 484 -18.50 -10.82 -13.92
CA GLY A 484 -17.03 -10.93 -13.83
C GLY A 484 -16.32 -10.07 -14.88
N ALA A 485 -16.75 -10.16 -16.14
CA ALA A 485 -16.19 -9.35 -17.23
C ALA A 485 -16.44 -7.85 -17.05
N VAL A 486 -17.57 -7.47 -16.45
CA VAL A 486 -17.85 -6.06 -16.09
C VAL A 486 -16.88 -5.58 -15.01
N TYR A 487 -16.63 -6.39 -13.97
CA TYR A 487 -15.74 -6.02 -12.88
C TYR A 487 -14.30 -5.86 -13.38
N GLU A 488 -13.81 -6.81 -14.17
CA GLU A 488 -12.50 -6.72 -14.83
C GLU A 488 -12.39 -5.49 -15.72
N GLY A 489 -13.41 -5.22 -16.54
CA GLY A 489 -13.41 -4.07 -17.44
C GLY A 489 -13.39 -2.73 -16.69
N LEU A 490 -14.09 -2.62 -15.56
CA LEU A 490 -14.06 -1.41 -14.73
C LEU A 490 -12.72 -1.26 -13.99
N GLN A 491 -12.18 -2.35 -13.44
CA GLN A 491 -10.88 -2.34 -12.77
C GLN A 491 -9.75 -2.01 -13.75
N ASP A 492 -9.88 -2.42 -15.01
CA ASP A 492 -8.95 -2.15 -16.10
C ASP A 492 -8.88 -0.65 -16.44
N ARG A 493 -10.03 0.03 -16.32
CA ARG A 493 -10.15 1.49 -16.38
C ARG A 493 -9.64 2.20 -15.13
N GLY A 494 -9.26 1.45 -14.08
CA GLY A 494 -8.71 1.96 -12.82
C GLY A 494 -9.71 2.08 -11.68
N PHE A 495 -10.99 1.72 -11.87
CA PHE A 495 -11.99 1.90 -10.83
C PHE A 495 -11.77 1.03 -9.59
N SER A 496 -12.06 1.58 -8.42
CA SER A 496 -12.39 0.81 -7.22
C SER A 496 -13.90 0.54 -7.20
N LEU A 497 -14.29 -0.72 -7.01
CA LEU A 497 -15.68 -1.17 -7.01
C LEU A 497 -16.18 -1.21 -5.57
N VAL A 498 -17.06 -0.27 -5.23
CA VAL A 498 -17.40 0.05 -3.83
C VAL A 498 -18.90 -0.05 -3.58
N THR A 499 -19.28 -0.12 -2.31
CA THR A 499 -20.66 0.10 -1.88
C THR A 499 -21.07 1.57 -2.05
N VAL A 500 -22.38 1.85 -2.07
CA VAL A 500 -22.87 3.24 -2.17
C VAL A 500 -22.38 4.12 -1.01
N PRO A 501 -22.41 3.72 0.28
CA PRO A 501 -21.84 4.51 1.36
C PRO A 501 -20.35 4.80 1.19
N GLN A 502 -19.53 3.83 0.78
CA GLN A 502 -18.12 4.08 0.48
C GLN A 502 -17.94 5.13 -0.62
N LEU A 503 -18.79 5.10 -1.66
CA LEU A 503 -18.81 6.12 -2.73
C LEU A 503 -19.06 7.53 -2.18
N PHE A 504 -19.91 7.65 -1.15
CA PHE A 504 -20.22 8.88 -0.41
C PHE A 504 -19.33 9.09 0.83
N THR A 505 -18.11 8.55 0.85
CA THR A 505 -17.11 8.74 1.92
C THR A 505 -17.48 8.14 3.28
N GLY A 506 -18.24 7.03 3.29
CA GLY A 506 -18.49 6.20 4.47
C GLY A 506 -19.92 6.21 5.00
N GLY A 507 -20.86 6.89 4.33
CA GLY A 507 -22.26 6.92 4.75
C GLY A 507 -23.19 7.33 3.61
N PHE A 508 -24.46 6.95 3.69
CA PHE A 508 -25.47 7.52 2.78
C PHE A 508 -25.67 9.01 3.05
N PRO A 509 -26.09 9.78 2.03
CA PRO A 509 -26.64 11.11 2.24
C PRO A 509 -27.80 11.09 3.25
N SER A 510 -27.94 12.12 4.07
CA SER A 510 -28.94 12.13 5.15
C SER A 510 -30.40 12.19 4.68
N SER A 511 -30.65 12.69 3.46
CA SER A 511 -31.99 12.85 2.88
C SER A 511 -31.91 13.11 1.37
N GLY A 512 -33.07 13.18 0.72
CA GLY A 512 -33.18 13.56 -0.70
C GLY A 512 -33.09 12.36 -1.65
N ALA A 513 -32.87 12.65 -2.94
CA ALA A 513 -32.75 11.66 -4.00
C ALA A 513 -31.43 11.86 -4.76
N TRP A 514 -30.66 10.79 -4.91
CA TRP A 514 -29.28 10.85 -5.39
C TRP A 514 -29.05 9.89 -6.55
N ARG A 515 -28.51 10.40 -7.67
CA ARG A 515 -28.20 9.58 -8.87
C ARG A 515 -26.72 9.22 -8.97
N SER A 516 -25.85 10.02 -8.36
CA SER A 516 -24.39 9.90 -8.36
C SER A 516 -23.85 10.54 -7.07
N ALA A 517 -22.57 10.29 -6.77
CA ALA A 517 -21.84 10.96 -5.69
C ALA A 517 -21.15 12.27 -6.13
N ARG A 518 -21.31 12.66 -7.39
CA ARG A 518 -20.77 13.89 -7.97
C ARG A 518 -21.81 14.64 -8.78
#